data_AF-A0A645DFQ4-F1
#
_entry.id   AF-A0A645DFQ4-F1
#
_cell.length_a   1.000
_cell.length_b   1.000
_cell.length_c   1.000
_cell.angle_alpha   90.00
_cell.angle_beta   90.00
_cell.angle_gamma   90.00
#
_symmetry.space_group_name_H-M   'P 1'
#
loop_
_entity.id
_entity.type
_entity.pdbx_description
1 polymer ?
#
loop_
_entity_poly.entity_id
_entity_poly.type
_entity_poly.pdbx_seq_one_letter_code
_entity_poly.pdbx_strand_id
1 'polypeptide(L)'
;MSTLILKRIGSTIIAGDNTAKKMLAWTEAGKEILQDEFDVIFEEDDDFEESVSEVKNLTDAETQCLRELVKMLSLNHDNDPKYIKVLDILSNGIDESDKPWKDSGCIIFSQYYDSAYFVAEKLSKDLSDDVIGLYAGGDKSGYFLNGSFHKDSKDSIKAKVKNHEIKILVGTDAASEGLNLQTLSTLINLDLPWNPTRLEQRKGRIQRIGQVAPKVKIFNMRYKDSVEDKVHTVLSARLKNIKDMFGQIPDTLEDVWIDVALNNIEEAKERIDKVPDQNPFTIKYETKIPATEDWEASTFVLDHDEKLKQLLIGW
;
A
#
# COMPACT_ATOMS: atom_id res chain seq x y z
N MET A 1 -11.37 -15.22 3.58
CA MET A 1 -10.03 -15.77 3.91
C MET A 1 -9.07 -15.65 2.72
N SER A 2 -9.49 -16.10 1.54
CA SER A 2 -8.72 -16.03 0.27
C SER A 2 -8.25 -14.62 -0.12
N THR A 3 -9.10 -13.61 0.04
CA THR A 3 -8.80 -12.22 -0.34
C THR A 3 -7.61 -11.64 0.45
N LEU A 4 -7.46 -11.99 1.73
CA LEU A 4 -6.34 -11.52 2.55
C LEU A 4 -5.00 -12.11 2.06
N ILE A 5 -4.95 -13.44 1.83
CA ILE A 5 -3.75 -14.11 1.30
C ILE A 5 -3.35 -13.49 -0.04
N LEU A 6 -4.31 -13.29 -0.94
CA LEU A 6 -4.06 -12.71 -2.25
C LEU A 6 -3.47 -11.30 -2.16
N LYS A 7 -4.01 -10.41 -1.30
CA LYS A 7 -3.43 -9.08 -1.07
C LYS A 7 -1.99 -9.15 -0.54
N ARG A 8 -1.70 -10.14 0.31
CA ARG A 8 -0.41 -10.32 0.98
C ARG A 8 0.65 -10.88 0.03
N ILE A 9 0.34 -11.93 -0.72
CA ILE A 9 1.17 -12.43 -1.83
C ILE A 9 1.38 -11.33 -2.87
N GLY A 10 0.34 -10.55 -3.15
CA GLY A 10 0.40 -9.40 -4.05
C GLY A 10 1.38 -8.32 -3.63
N SER A 11 1.80 -8.27 -2.35
CA SER A 11 2.84 -7.36 -1.87
C SER A 11 4.24 -7.92 -2.07
N THR A 12 4.57 -9.02 -1.38
CA THR A 12 5.83 -9.75 -1.53
C THR A 12 5.59 -11.25 -1.30
N ILE A 13 6.51 -12.08 -1.80
CA ILE A 13 6.48 -13.53 -1.53
C ILE A 13 6.46 -13.79 -0.02
N ILE A 14 7.19 -13.01 0.76
CA ILE A 14 7.30 -13.13 2.22
C ILE A 14 6.04 -12.73 2.95
N ALA A 15 5.40 -11.64 2.53
CA ALA A 15 4.13 -11.28 3.14
C ALA A 15 3.08 -12.37 2.92
N GLY A 16 3.08 -12.99 1.74
CA GLY A 16 2.30 -14.18 1.45
C GLY A 16 2.66 -15.37 2.34
N ASP A 17 3.95 -15.71 2.43
CA ASP A 17 4.49 -16.85 3.19
C ASP A 17 4.16 -16.73 4.69
N ASN A 18 4.50 -15.60 5.29
CA ASN A 18 4.19 -15.30 6.70
C ASN A 18 2.70 -15.41 6.99
N THR A 19 1.86 -14.90 6.09
CA THR A 19 0.40 -14.99 6.26
C THR A 19 -0.07 -16.43 6.13
N ALA A 20 0.39 -17.19 5.14
CA ALA A 20 -0.01 -18.58 4.93
C ALA A 20 0.45 -19.47 6.11
N LYS A 21 1.66 -19.28 6.63
CA LYS A 21 2.15 -19.95 7.85
C LYS A 21 1.28 -19.63 9.07
N LYS A 22 0.95 -18.35 9.30
CA LYS A 22 0.02 -17.96 10.37
C LYS A 22 -1.38 -18.58 10.22
N MET A 23 -1.86 -18.75 8.98
CA MET A 23 -3.15 -19.42 8.74
C MET A 23 -3.09 -20.91 9.02
N LEU A 24 -2.01 -21.60 8.64
CA LEU A 24 -1.80 -23.02 9.00
C LEU A 24 -1.77 -23.23 10.51
N ALA A 25 -1.12 -22.32 11.24
CA ALA A 25 -1.00 -22.38 12.69
C ALA A 25 -2.33 -22.24 13.45
N TRP A 26 -3.47 -21.96 12.79
CA TRP A 26 -4.80 -21.96 13.41
C TRP A 26 -5.27 -23.35 13.84
N THR A 27 -4.67 -24.42 13.32
CA THR A 27 -5.02 -25.80 13.67
C THR A 27 -3.80 -26.52 14.20
N GLU A 28 -4.00 -27.46 15.13
CA GLU A 28 -2.90 -28.29 15.66
C GLU A 28 -2.21 -29.10 14.55
N ALA A 29 -2.98 -29.68 13.63
CA ALA A 29 -2.43 -30.36 12.45
C ALA A 29 -1.56 -29.43 11.58
N GLY A 30 -1.94 -28.17 11.42
CA GLY A 30 -1.15 -27.19 10.70
C GLY A 30 0.12 -26.76 11.46
N LYS A 31 0.09 -26.67 12.79
CA LYS A 31 1.29 -26.45 13.62
C LYS A 31 2.28 -27.60 13.50
N GLU A 32 1.80 -28.85 13.51
CA GLU A 32 2.65 -30.04 13.28
C GLU A 32 3.32 -29.98 11.90
N ILE A 33 2.57 -29.65 10.84
CA ILE A 33 3.14 -29.48 9.48
C ILE A 33 4.22 -28.38 9.46
N LEU A 34 3.99 -27.26 10.15
CA LEU A 34 4.94 -26.15 10.21
C LEU A 34 6.24 -26.54 10.92
N GLN A 35 6.13 -27.30 12.01
CA GLN A 35 7.27 -27.80 12.75
C GLN A 35 8.05 -28.83 11.92
N ASP A 36 7.35 -29.82 11.34
CA ASP A 36 7.98 -30.96 10.66
C ASP A 36 8.59 -30.59 9.30
N GLU A 37 7.95 -29.71 8.53
CA GLU A 37 8.35 -29.42 7.15
C GLU A 37 9.07 -28.08 6.97
N PHE A 38 8.83 -27.12 7.87
CA PHE A 38 9.34 -25.75 7.74
C PHE A 38 10.21 -25.30 8.89
N ASP A 39 10.41 -26.14 9.93
CA ASP A 39 11.16 -25.80 11.15
C ASP A 39 10.63 -24.52 11.82
N VAL A 40 9.31 -24.32 11.76
CA VAL A 40 8.61 -23.16 12.36
C VAL A 40 7.74 -23.65 13.51
N ILE A 41 8.06 -23.19 14.71
CA ILE A 41 7.26 -23.45 15.91
C ILE A 41 6.44 -22.20 16.20
N PHE A 42 5.14 -22.37 16.36
CA PHE A 42 4.23 -21.33 16.86
C PHE A 42 3.90 -21.64 18.32
N GLU A 43 4.22 -20.71 19.22
CA GLU A 43 3.90 -20.84 20.63
C GLU A 43 2.47 -20.35 20.92
N GLU A 44 1.84 -20.81 22.02
CA GLU A 44 0.49 -20.36 22.40
C GLU A 44 0.42 -18.84 22.67
N ASP A 45 1.56 -18.24 23.04
CA ASP A 45 1.72 -16.81 23.34
C ASP A 45 2.17 -15.97 22.10
N ASP A 46 2.32 -16.58 20.93
CA ASP A 46 2.52 -15.81 19.69
C ASP A 46 1.23 -15.04 19.39
N ASP A 47 1.15 -13.79 19.86
CA ASP A 47 0.03 -12.85 19.70
C ASP A 47 -0.61 -12.97 18.29
N PHE A 48 -1.63 -13.79 18.18
CA PHE A 48 -2.59 -13.71 17.10
C PHE A 48 -3.30 -12.39 17.35
N GLU A 49 -2.91 -11.31 16.65
CA GLU A 49 -3.66 -10.05 16.73
C GLU A 49 -5.16 -10.37 16.70
N GLU A 50 -5.80 -10.15 17.85
CA GLU A 50 -7.04 -10.76 18.33
C GLU A 50 -8.28 -10.19 17.60
N SER A 51 -8.14 -9.89 16.31
CA SER A 51 -9.10 -9.15 15.48
C SER A 51 -9.78 -10.01 14.40
N VAL A 52 -9.71 -11.34 14.51
CA VAL A 52 -10.60 -12.22 13.73
C VAL A 52 -11.17 -13.30 14.65
N SER A 53 -12.23 -12.94 15.39
CA SER A 53 -12.95 -13.76 16.38
C SER A 53 -13.73 -14.95 15.79
N GLU A 54 -13.29 -15.51 14.68
CA GLU A 54 -13.82 -16.74 14.14
C GLU A 54 -12.75 -17.80 14.31
N VAL A 55 -13.01 -18.78 15.17
CA VAL A 55 -12.26 -20.03 15.21
C VAL A 55 -12.34 -20.64 13.80
N LYS A 56 -11.30 -20.43 13.00
CA LYS A 56 -11.25 -20.87 11.61
C LYS A 56 -10.87 -22.34 11.59
N ASN A 57 -11.88 -23.19 11.63
CA ASN A 57 -11.71 -24.59 11.26
C ASN A 57 -11.31 -24.66 9.79
N LEU A 58 -10.06 -25.03 9.52
CA LEU A 58 -9.60 -25.36 8.17
C LEU A 58 -10.04 -26.80 7.85
N THR A 59 -10.58 -27.00 6.66
CA THR A 59 -10.77 -28.36 6.13
C THR A 59 -9.42 -28.99 5.78
N ASP A 60 -9.37 -30.32 5.67
CA ASP A 60 -8.16 -31.03 5.24
C ASP A 60 -7.69 -30.55 3.85
N ALA A 61 -8.64 -30.26 2.95
CA ALA A 61 -8.36 -29.74 1.62
C ALA A 61 -7.75 -28.33 1.66
N GLU A 62 -8.26 -27.44 2.51
CA GLU A 62 -7.71 -26.10 2.70
C GLU A 62 -6.33 -26.15 3.36
N THR A 63 -6.14 -27.04 4.33
CA THR A 63 -4.85 -27.26 4.99
C THR A 63 -3.80 -27.73 3.99
N GLN A 64 -4.14 -28.70 3.13
CA GLN A 64 -3.25 -29.16 2.08
C GLN A 64 -2.93 -28.06 1.06
N CYS A 65 -3.91 -27.27 0.63
CA CYS A 65 -3.69 -26.12 -0.24
C CYS A 65 -2.73 -25.09 0.39
N LEU A 66 -2.92 -24.77 1.68
CA LEU A 66 -2.07 -23.83 2.39
C LEU A 66 -0.64 -24.36 2.56
N ARG A 67 -0.47 -25.66 2.87
CA ARG A 67 0.84 -26.31 2.93
C ARG A 67 1.58 -26.22 1.61
N GLU A 68 0.92 -26.54 0.50
CA GLU A 68 1.50 -26.42 -0.84
C GLU A 68 1.88 -24.97 -1.17
N LEU A 69 1.03 -24.01 -0.80
CA LEU A 69 1.31 -22.60 -0.96
C LEU A 69 2.55 -22.17 -0.17
N VAL A 70 2.64 -22.50 1.12
CA VAL A 70 3.81 -22.18 1.95
C VAL A 70 5.08 -22.79 1.35
N LYS A 71 5.01 -24.06 0.91
CA LYS A 71 6.13 -24.72 0.24
C LYS A 71 6.60 -23.95 -0.99
N MET A 72 5.67 -23.55 -1.86
CA MET A 72 6.01 -22.81 -3.08
C MET A 72 6.59 -21.43 -2.77
N LEU A 73 6.05 -20.72 -1.78
CA LEU A 73 6.53 -19.38 -1.42
C LEU A 73 7.90 -19.43 -0.73
N SER A 74 8.08 -20.33 0.24
CA SER A 74 9.34 -20.52 0.96
C SER A 74 10.50 -20.89 0.02
N LEU A 75 10.26 -21.74 -1.00
CA LEU A 75 11.28 -22.09 -2.01
C LEU A 75 11.71 -20.91 -2.89
N ASN A 76 10.89 -19.87 -3.02
CA ASN A 76 11.13 -18.73 -3.91
C ASN A 76 11.45 -17.43 -3.17
N HIS A 77 11.61 -17.47 -1.84
CA HIS A 77 11.90 -16.33 -0.98
C HIS A 77 13.06 -15.46 -1.50
N ASP A 78 14.16 -16.10 -1.89
CA ASP A 78 15.38 -15.40 -2.30
C ASP A 78 15.30 -14.83 -3.72
N ASN A 79 14.34 -15.29 -4.53
CA ASN A 79 14.20 -14.95 -5.93
C ASN A 79 12.95 -14.11 -6.23
N ASP A 80 12.46 -13.33 -5.26
CA ASP A 80 11.31 -12.45 -5.46
C ASP A 80 11.57 -11.47 -6.63
N PRO A 81 10.82 -11.56 -7.75
CA PRO A 81 11.02 -10.70 -8.92
C PRO A 81 10.88 -9.20 -8.61
N LYS A 82 10.05 -8.83 -7.63
CA LYS A 82 9.93 -7.43 -7.23
C LYS A 82 11.18 -6.94 -6.55
N TYR A 83 11.76 -7.75 -5.66
CA TYR A 83 13.01 -7.41 -5.00
C TYR A 83 14.14 -7.23 -6.02
N ILE A 84 14.27 -8.19 -6.94
CA ILE A 84 15.27 -8.14 -8.02
C ILE A 84 15.09 -6.83 -8.82
N LYS A 85 13.85 -6.45 -9.13
CA LYS A 85 13.59 -5.21 -9.87
C LYS A 85 13.84 -3.95 -9.05
N VAL A 86 13.59 -3.96 -7.74
CA VAL A 86 13.94 -2.84 -6.83
C VAL A 86 15.45 -2.64 -6.84
N LEU A 87 16.23 -3.70 -6.65
CA LEU A 87 17.69 -3.64 -6.64
C LEU A 87 18.24 -3.12 -7.97
N ASP A 88 17.69 -3.61 -9.08
CA ASP A 88 18.03 -3.13 -10.44
C ASP A 88 17.73 -1.63 -10.61
N ILE A 89 16.53 -1.16 -10.24
CA ILE A 89 16.17 0.25 -10.36
C ILE A 89 17.05 1.14 -9.47
N LEU A 90 17.34 0.71 -8.25
CA LEU A 90 18.20 1.45 -7.33
C LEU A 90 19.64 1.55 -7.85
N SER A 91 20.14 0.51 -8.51
CA SER A 91 21.54 0.40 -8.95
C SER A 91 21.77 0.91 -10.37
N ASN A 92 20.79 0.82 -11.26
CA ASN A 92 20.93 1.08 -12.69
C ASN A 92 19.92 2.10 -13.23
N GLY A 93 18.88 2.46 -12.47
CA GLY A 93 17.77 3.25 -12.97
C GLY A 93 16.79 2.44 -13.84
N ILE A 94 15.92 3.12 -14.59
CA ILE A 94 14.88 2.46 -15.42
C ILE A 94 15.31 2.31 -16.88
N ASP A 95 16.04 3.28 -17.42
CA ASP A 95 16.47 3.34 -18.82
C ASP A 95 17.92 3.85 -18.91
N GLU A 96 18.53 3.74 -20.09
CA GLU A 96 19.94 4.12 -20.32
C GLU A 96 20.23 5.61 -20.05
N SER A 97 19.19 6.46 -20.03
CA SER A 97 19.31 7.88 -19.72
C SER A 97 19.09 8.20 -18.23
N ASP A 98 18.67 7.20 -17.45
CA ASP A 98 18.44 7.31 -16.03
C ASP A 98 19.72 7.03 -15.24
N LYS A 99 19.84 7.71 -14.11
CA LYS A 99 20.88 7.43 -13.13
C LYS A 99 20.33 6.46 -12.08
N PRO A 100 21.22 5.77 -11.34
CA PRO A 100 20.81 4.93 -10.21
C PRO A 100 19.88 5.71 -9.26
N TRP A 101 18.71 5.14 -8.94
CA TRP A 101 17.73 5.85 -8.11
C TRP A 101 18.25 6.12 -6.70
N LYS A 102 19.18 5.29 -6.20
CA LYS A 102 19.85 5.50 -4.91
C LYS A 102 20.59 6.83 -4.83
N ASP A 103 21.16 7.30 -5.94
CA ASP A 103 21.91 8.57 -6.00
C ASP A 103 21.00 9.79 -5.94
N SER A 104 19.72 9.61 -6.28
CA SER A 104 18.71 10.66 -6.31
C SER A 104 17.80 10.65 -5.07
N GLY A 105 18.03 9.70 -4.17
CA GLY A 105 17.17 9.41 -3.04
C GLY A 105 15.89 8.70 -3.46
N CYS A 106 15.58 7.57 -2.82
CA CYS A 106 14.42 6.74 -3.11
C CYS A 106 13.65 6.39 -1.85
N ILE A 107 12.33 6.53 -1.90
CA ILE A 107 11.43 5.90 -0.92
C ILE A 107 10.72 4.71 -1.55
N ILE A 108 10.72 3.58 -0.83
CA ILE A 108 10.00 2.37 -1.18
C ILE A 108 8.83 2.23 -0.20
N PHE A 109 7.61 2.25 -0.74
CA PHE A 109 6.38 2.11 0.04
C PHE A 109 5.82 0.70 -0.02
N SER A 110 5.36 0.23 1.14
CA SER A 110 4.60 -1.00 1.29
C SER A 110 3.40 -0.75 2.20
N GLN A 111 2.27 -1.40 1.95
CA GLN A 111 1.15 -1.44 2.91
C GLN A 111 1.50 -2.24 4.15
N TYR A 112 2.46 -3.16 4.03
CA TYR A 112 2.76 -4.15 5.05
C TYR A 112 4.17 -4.00 5.62
N TYR A 113 4.27 -4.14 6.94
CA TYR A 113 5.53 -4.01 7.68
C TYR A 113 6.55 -5.09 7.32
N ASP A 114 6.14 -6.33 7.22
CA ASP A 114 7.04 -7.45 6.92
C ASP A 114 7.64 -7.36 5.52
N SER A 115 6.85 -6.95 4.51
CA SER A 115 7.38 -6.60 3.19
C SER A 115 8.42 -5.47 3.28
N ALA A 116 8.12 -4.41 4.04
CA ALA A 116 9.05 -3.28 4.21
C ALA A 116 10.34 -3.69 4.93
N TYR A 117 10.22 -4.47 6.00
CA TYR A 117 11.34 -4.97 6.79
C TYR A 117 12.24 -5.87 5.93
N PHE A 118 11.65 -6.85 5.24
CA PHE A 118 12.40 -7.75 4.36
C PHE A 118 13.18 -6.99 3.29
N VAL A 119 12.52 -6.07 2.59
CA VAL A 119 13.18 -5.30 1.52
C VAL A 119 14.32 -4.46 2.11
N ALA A 120 14.11 -3.81 3.26
CA ALA A 120 15.15 -3.01 3.92
C ALA A 120 16.35 -3.86 4.35
N GLU A 121 16.10 -5.00 4.98
CA GLU A 121 17.14 -5.93 5.41
C GLU A 121 17.95 -6.44 4.22
N LYS A 122 17.26 -6.96 3.19
CA LYS A 122 17.91 -7.55 2.02
C LYS A 122 18.69 -6.50 1.22
N LEU A 123 18.12 -5.30 1.03
CA LEU A 123 18.85 -4.17 0.43
C LEU A 123 20.11 -3.82 1.22
N SER A 124 20.09 -3.88 2.54
CA SER A 124 21.29 -3.56 3.33
C SER A 124 22.40 -4.61 3.24
N LYS A 125 22.07 -5.83 2.81
CA LYS A 125 23.04 -6.89 2.51
C LYS A 125 23.63 -6.71 1.12
N ASP A 126 22.79 -6.40 0.13
CA ASP A 126 23.18 -6.26 -1.28
C ASP A 126 23.83 -4.89 -1.58
N LEU A 127 23.50 -3.85 -0.81
CA LEU A 127 24.07 -2.50 -0.87
C LEU A 127 24.84 -2.20 0.43
N SER A 128 25.90 -2.96 0.71
CA SER A 128 26.65 -2.93 1.98
C SER A 128 27.19 -1.55 2.39
N ASP A 129 27.43 -0.65 1.44
CA ASP A 129 27.96 0.70 1.71
C ASP A 129 26.86 1.74 2.02
N ASP A 130 25.59 1.40 1.78
CA ASP A 130 24.46 2.33 1.90
C ASP A 130 23.65 2.05 3.18
N VAL A 131 23.33 3.11 3.94
CA VAL A 131 22.41 3.01 5.09
C VAL A 131 20.97 2.96 4.59
N ILE A 132 20.25 1.90 4.94
CA ILE A 132 18.85 1.70 4.52
C ILE A 132 17.92 2.03 5.69
N GLY A 133 17.14 3.10 5.58
CA GLY A 133 16.16 3.47 6.62
C GLY A 133 14.92 2.57 6.57
N LEU A 134 14.37 2.24 7.74
CA LEU A 134 13.06 1.61 7.91
C LEU A 134 12.14 2.54 8.70
N TYR A 135 11.02 2.94 8.09
CA TYR A 135 10.04 3.84 8.68
C TYR A 135 8.70 3.13 8.90
N ALA A 136 8.43 2.74 10.14
CA ALA A 136 7.29 1.90 10.50
C ALA A 136 6.55 2.41 11.75
N GLY A 137 5.31 1.92 11.95
CA GLY A 137 4.46 2.29 13.09
C GLY A 137 5.05 1.87 14.44
N GLY A 138 4.64 2.56 15.51
CA GLY A 138 5.14 2.31 16.87
C GLY A 138 6.66 2.39 16.98
N ASP A 139 7.24 1.40 17.65
CA ASP A 139 8.67 1.29 17.99
C ASP A 139 9.51 0.51 16.96
N LYS A 140 8.94 0.27 15.78
CA LYS A 140 9.55 -0.58 14.73
C LYS A 140 10.40 0.19 13.71
N SER A 141 10.64 1.48 13.95
CA SER A 141 11.49 2.32 13.10
C SER A 141 12.97 2.13 13.44
N GLY A 142 13.83 2.36 12.45
CA GLY A 142 15.27 2.20 12.58
C GLY A 142 15.96 2.29 11.24
N TYR A 143 17.17 1.75 11.17
CA TYR A 143 17.91 1.60 9.92
C TYR A 143 18.69 0.30 9.91
N PHE A 144 19.04 -0.15 8.72
CA PHE A 144 19.92 -1.28 8.52
C PHE A 144 21.28 -0.81 8.00
N LEU A 145 22.32 -1.49 8.46
CA LEU A 145 23.68 -1.35 7.95
C LEU A 145 24.30 -2.75 7.90
N ASN A 146 24.76 -3.18 6.72
CA ASN A 146 25.38 -4.50 6.53
C ASN A 146 24.50 -5.67 7.06
N GLY A 147 23.20 -5.64 6.78
CA GLY A 147 22.26 -6.66 7.27
C GLY A 147 21.85 -6.55 8.74
N SER A 148 22.46 -5.65 9.51
CA SER A 148 22.18 -5.48 10.94
C SER A 148 21.14 -4.38 11.19
N PHE A 149 20.10 -4.70 11.95
CA PHE A 149 19.07 -3.72 12.33
C PHE A 149 19.50 -2.88 13.54
N HIS A 150 19.39 -1.57 13.41
CA HIS A 150 19.63 -0.59 14.47
C HIS A 150 18.34 0.16 14.74
N LYS A 151 17.75 -0.05 15.93
CA LYS A 151 16.56 0.67 16.37
C LYS A 151 16.88 2.16 16.48
N ASP A 152 16.01 3.00 15.93
CA ASP A 152 16.14 4.45 16.02
C ASP A 152 14.75 5.11 16.02
N SER A 153 14.68 6.30 16.60
CA SER A 153 13.43 7.07 16.65
C SER A 153 13.02 7.53 15.26
N LYS A 154 11.70 7.68 15.07
CA LYS A 154 11.16 8.24 13.83
C LYS A 154 11.80 9.57 13.48
N ASP A 155 11.93 10.47 14.45
CA ASP A 155 12.46 11.82 14.23
C ASP A 155 13.95 11.84 13.88
N SER A 156 14.73 10.92 14.47
CA SER A 156 16.13 10.70 14.03
C SER A 156 16.18 10.26 12.57
N ILE A 157 15.38 9.26 12.16
CA ILE A 157 15.31 8.83 10.76
C ILE A 157 14.92 9.99 9.83
N LYS A 158 13.97 10.85 10.22
CA LYS A 158 13.64 12.06 9.44
C LYS A 158 14.83 12.98 9.28
N ALA A 159 15.57 13.23 10.37
CA ALA A 159 16.75 14.09 10.35
C ALA A 159 17.84 13.51 9.44
N LYS A 160 18.09 12.20 9.52
CA LYS A 160 19.06 11.49 8.67
C LYS A 160 18.71 11.57 7.18
N VAL A 161 17.43 11.41 6.84
CA VAL A 161 16.95 11.57 5.45
C VAL A 161 17.08 13.02 4.98
N LYS A 162 16.76 13.99 5.84
CA LYS A 162 16.92 15.43 5.53
C LYS A 162 18.39 15.81 5.33
N ASN A 163 19.29 15.24 6.11
CA ASN A 163 20.73 15.47 6.04
C ASN A 163 21.45 14.62 4.97
N HIS A 164 20.71 13.82 4.19
CA HIS A 164 21.25 12.93 3.15
C HIS A 164 22.17 11.81 3.70
N GLU A 165 22.08 11.50 4.99
CA GLU A 165 22.74 10.34 5.61
C GLU A 165 22.03 9.03 5.23
N ILE A 166 20.72 9.09 5.01
CA ILE A 166 19.90 7.99 4.49
C ILE A 166 19.33 8.42 3.15
N LYS A 167 19.75 7.75 2.08
CA LYS A 167 19.25 7.99 0.72
C LYS A 167 18.15 7.03 0.31
N ILE A 168 18.09 5.86 0.93
CA ILE A 168 17.07 4.85 0.67
C ILE A 168 16.24 4.68 1.92
N LEU A 169 14.93 4.94 1.82
CA LEU A 169 13.99 4.78 2.92
C LEU A 169 12.93 3.76 2.52
N VAL A 170 12.72 2.72 3.31
CA VAL A 170 11.60 1.79 3.14
C VAL A 170 10.58 2.09 4.22
N GLY A 171 9.32 2.33 3.83
CA GLY A 171 8.30 2.82 4.74
C GLY A 171 6.98 2.10 4.61
N THR A 172 6.27 1.96 5.72
CA THR A 172 4.84 1.60 5.69
C THR A 172 3.98 2.84 5.49
N ASP A 173 2.81 2.66 4.87
CA ASP A 173 1.85 3.76 4.65
C ASP A 173 1.45 4.47 5.93
N ALA A 174 1.04 3.70 6.94
CA ALA A 174 0.58 4.23 8.21
C ALA A 174 1.66 5.01 8.96
N ALA A 175 2.92 4.64 8.76
CA ALA A 175 4.03 5.33 9.41
C ALA A 175 4.38 6.63 8.70
N SER A 176 4.35 6.62 7.37
CA SER A 176 4.88 7.68 6.50
C SER A 176 3.93 8.87 6.31
N GLU A 177 2.76 8.83 6.93
CA GLU A 177 1.87 9.97 7.01
C GLU A 177 2.56 11.14 7.75
N GLY A 178 2.47 12.34 7.17
CA GLY A 178 3.10 13.55 7.70
C GLY A 178 4.61 13.66 7.47
N LEU A 179 5.26 12.66 6.87
CA LEU A 179 6.70 12.72 6.58
C LEU A 179 6.97 13.70 5.41
N ASN A 180 7.89 14.65 5.61
CA ASN A 180 8.33 15.54 4.54
C ASN A 180 9.55 14.93 3.84
N LEU A 181 9.34 14.34 2.66
CA LEU A 181 10.35 13.59 1.90
C LEU A 181 10.85 14.34 0.67
N GLN A 182 10.79 15.67 0.70
CA GLN A 182 11.18 16.51 -0.45
C GLN A 182 12.65 16.32 -0.88
N THR A 183 13.50 15.76 -0.03
CA THR A 183 14.90 15.43 -0.36
C THR A 183 15.02 14.18 -1.24
N LEU A 184 14.02 13.30 -1.22
CA LEU A 184 13.95 12.14 -2.10
C LEU A 184 13.26 12.55 -3.40
N SER A 185 13.74 12.08 -4.54
CA SER A 185 13.19 12.43 -5.85
C SER A 185 12.55 11.26 -6.59
N THR A 186 12.68 10.06 -6.03
CA THR A 186 12.15 8.83 -6.62
C THR A 186 11.30 8.05 -5.62
N LEU A 187 10.26 7.38 -6.12
CA LEU A 187 9.29 6.61 -5.35
C LEU A 187 9.09 5.26 -6.00
N ILE A 188 9.19 4.18 -5.22
CA ILE A 188 8.77 2.85 -5.63
C ILE A 188 7.60 2.41 -4.76
N ASN A 189 6.48 2.05 -5.38
CA ASN A 189 5.37 1.37 -4.72
C ASN A 189 5.58 -0.14 -4.86
N LEU A 190 5.96 -0.81 -3.77
CA LEU A 190 6.16 -2.26 -3.69
C LEU A 190 4.85 -3.01 -3.92
N ASP A 191 3.78 -2.49 -3.31
CA ASP A 191 2.41 -2.85 -3.57
C ASP A 191 1.59 -1.61 -3.88
N LEU A 192 0.56 -1.81 -4.70
CA LEU A 192 -0.37 -0.76 -5.07
C LEU A 192 -1.54 -0.75 -4.08
N PRO A 193 -1.71 0.33 -3.29
CA PRO A 193 -2.94 0.54 -2.57
C PRO A 193 -3.99 0.89 -3.62
N TRP A 194 -4.97 0.01 -3.81
CA TRP A 194 -6.07 0.21 -4.76
C TRP A 194 -6.98 1.38 -4.38
N ASN A 195 -6.73 2.04 -3.25
CA ASN A 195 -7.36 3.31 -2.91
C ASN A 195 -6.57 4.48 -3.57
N PRO A 196 -7.19 5.22 -4.50
CA PRO A 196 -6.62 6.39 -5.15
C PRO A 196 -6.10 7.49 -4.25
N THR A 197 -6.88 7.77 -3.20
CA THR A 197 -6.55 8.78 -2.21
C THR A 197 -5.22 8.42 -1.56
N ARG A 198 -4.96 7.12 -1.29
CA ARG A 198 -3.67 6.65 -0.79
C ARG A 198 -2.54 6.84 -1.81
N LEU A 199 -2.76 6.56 -3.09
CA LEU A 199 -1.74 6.80 -4.12
C LEU A 199 -1.37 8.28 -4.26
N GLU A 200 -2.37 9.17 -4.27
CA GLU A 200 -2.13 10.62 -4.31
C GLU A 200 -1.52 11.13 -3.00
N GLN A 201 -1.88 10.57 -1.84
CA GLN A 201 -1.21 10.86 -0.58
C GLN A 201 0.27 10.45 -0.61
N ARG A 202 0.60 9.24 -1.13
CA ARG A 202 2.00 8.78 -1.30
C ARG A 202 2.78 9.75 -2.20
N LYS A 203 2.21 10.10 -3.36
CA LYS A 203 2.79 11.08 -4.29
C LYS A 203 2.97 12.45 -3.63
N GLY A 204 1.99 12.93 -2.87
CA GLY A 204 2.04 14.19 -2.12
C GLY A 204 3.03 14.21 -0.94
N ARG A 205 3.66 13.08 -0.57
CA ARG A 205 4.79 13.06 0.38
C ARG A 205 6.09 13.55 -0.25
N ILE A 206 6.24 13.36 -1.56
CA ILE A 206 7.41 13.76 -2.32
C ILE A 206 7.12 15.01 -3.14
N GLN A 207 6.03 15.01 -3.90
CA GLN A 207 5.67 16.13 -4.76
C GLN A 207 4.97 17.22 -3.96
N ARG A 208 5.72 18.23 -3.54
CA ARG A 208 5.23 19.45 -2.87
C ARG A 208 5.86 20.70 -3.49
N ILE A 209 5.20 21.84 -3.31
CA ILE A 209 5.76 23.16 -3.67
C ILE A 209 7.10 23.32 -2.91
N GLY A 210 8.20 23.55 -3.65
CA GLY A 210 9.56 23.59 -3.10
C GLY A 210 10.40 22.31 -3.28
N GLN A 211 9.94 21.33 -4.05
CA GLN A 211 10.73 20.15 -4.41
C GLN A 211 12.04 20.54 -5.11
N VAL A 212 13.18 20.03 -4.62
CA VAL A 212 14.52 20.37 -5.14
C VAL A 212 14.75 19.75 -6.51
N ALA A 213 14.20 18.56 -6.76
CA ALA A 213 14.32 17.87 -8.03
C ALA A 213 13.29 18.40 -9.06
N PRO A 214 13.68 18.55 -10.34
CA PRO A 214 12.81 19.08 -11.38
C PRO A 214 11.67 18.12 -11.77
N LYS A 215 11.85 16.81 -11.50
CA LYS A 215 10.86 15.76 -11.77
C LYS A 215 10.89 14.75 -10.63
N VAL A 216 9.71 14.30 -10.21
CA VAL A 216 9.54 13.15 -9.30
C VAL A 216 9.26 11.91 -10.14
N LYS A 217 10.03 10.85 -9.95
CA LYS A 217 9.82 9.57 -10.66
C LYS A 217 9.07 8.60 -9.74
N ILE A 218 8.04 7.96 -10.27
CA ILE A 218 7.20 7.02 -9.52
C ILE A 218 7.16 5.69 -10.28
N PHE A 219 7.51 4.60 -9.62
CA PHE A 219 7.45 3.25 -10.16
C PHE A 219 6.44 2.41 -9.39
N ASN A 220 5.50 1.80 -10.10
CA ASN A 220 4.39 1.03 -9.54
C ASN A 220 4.58 -0.46 -9.86
N MET A 221 4.78 -1.29 -8.83
CA MET A 221 5.05 -2.72 -9.02
C MET A 221 3.83 -3.60 -8.82
N ARG A 222 3.80 -4.69 -9.59
CA ARG A 222 2.82 -5.78 -9.50
C ARG A 222 3.44 -7.04 -10.08
N TYR A 223 2.96 -8.20 -9.65
CA TYR A 223 3.32 -9.46 -10.29
C TYR A 223 2.53 -9.65 -11.56
N LYS A 224 3.15 -10.25 -12.57
CA LYS A 224 2.44 -10.61 -13.81
C LYS A 224 1.37 -11.66 -13.49
N ASP A 225 0.22 -11.55 -14.15
CA ASP A 225 -0.90 -12.50 -14.04
C ASP A 225 -1.55 -12.58 -12.64
N SER A 226 -1.15 -11.72 -11.71
CA SER A 226 -1.75 -11.65 -10.38
C SER A 226 -3.10 -10.93 -10.40
N VAL A 227 -3.83 -11.00 -9.28
CA VAL A 227 -5.10 -10.25 -9.13
C VAL A 227 -4.87 -8.77 -9.37
N GLU A 228 -3.77 -8.22 -8.86
CA GLU A 228 -3.35 -6.84 -9.10
C GLU A 228 -3.20 -6.51 -10.58
N ASP A 229 -2.57 -7.38 -11.37
CA ASP A 229 -2.36 -7.16 -12.80
C ASP A 229 -3.67 -7.25 -13.58
N LYS A 230 -4.56 -8.17 -13.20
CA LYS A 230 -5.91 -8.27 -13.77
C LYS A 230 -6.74 -7.04 -13.45
N VAL A 231 -6.76 -6.60 -12.20
CA VAL A 231 -7.44 -5.39 -11.75
C VAL A 231 -6.88 -4.18 -12.48
N HIS A 232 -5.56 -4.03 -12.55
CA HIS A 232 -4.92 -2.96 -13.34
C HIS A 232 -5.32 -3.02 -14.81
N THR A 233 -5.38 -4.19 -15.44
CA THR A 233 -5.75 -4.34 -16.84
C THR A 233 -7.19 -3.89 -17.09
N VAL A 234 -8.13 -4.38 -16.26
CA VAL A 234 -9.55 -4.00 -16.34
C VAL A 234 -9.73 -2.50 -16.07
N LEU A 235 -9.00 -1.96 -15.09
CA LEU A 235 -9.09 -0.56 -14.69
C LEU A 235 -8.36 0.39 -15.62
N SER A 236 -7.25 0.00 -16.27
CA SER A 236 -6.38 0.91 -17.02
C SER A 236 -7.09 1.69 -18.11
N ALA A 237 -8.05 1.07 -18.80
CA ALA A 237 -8.86 1.72 -19.83
C ALA A 237 -9.75 2.82 -19.25
N ARG A 238 -10.40 2.58 -18.10
CA ARG A 238 -11.30 3.57 -17.47
C ARG A 238 -10.58 4.54 -16.55
N LEU A 239 -9.52 4.13 -15.86
CA LEU A 239 -8.68 5.00 -15.03
C LEU A 239 -8.07 6.13 -15.84
N LYS A 240 -7.72 5.87 -17.11
CA LYS A 240 -7.29 6.94 -18.01
C LYS A 240 -8.41 7.96 -18.20
N ASN A 241 -9.62 7.49 -18.54
CA ASN A 241 -10.78 8.37 -18.71
C ASN A 241 -11.16 9.10 -17.42
N ILE A 242 -11.18 8.40 -16.29
CA ILE A 242 -11.47 8.95 -14.96
C ILE A 242 -10.42 9.97 -14.55
N LYS A 243 -9.12 9.68 -14.73
CA LYS A 243 -8.05 10.63 -14.43
C LYS A 243 -8.18 11.90 -15.28
N ASP A 244 -8.48 11.75 -16.56
CA ASP A 244 -8.65 12.86 -17.50
C ASP A 244 -9.90 13.71 -17.16
N MET A 245 -10.93 13.13 -16.54
CA MET A 245 -12.20 13.80 -16.21
C MET A 245 -12.29 14.36 -14.79
N PHE A 246 -11.74 13.65 -13.80
CA PHE A 246 -11.91 13.93 -12.38
C PHE A 246 -10.64 14.50 -11.74
N GLY A 247 -9.48 14.37 -12.38
CA GLY A 247 -8.17 14.69 -11.79
C GLY A 247 -7.77 13.81 -10.60
N GLN A 248 -8.69 12.97 -10.10
CA GLN A 248 -8.58 12.04 -8.98
C GLN A 248 -9.33 10.76 -9.33
N ILE A 249 -8.91 9.62 -8.77
CA ILE A 249 -9.57 8.34 -9.02
C ILE A 249 -10.55 8.06 -7.85
N PRO A 250 -11.74 7.46 -8.06
CA PRO A 250 -12.74 7.24 -7.02
C PRO A 250 -12.44 6.05 -6.08
N ASP A 251 -12.99 6.10 -4.86
CA ASP A 251 -12.76 5.10 -3.80
C ASP A 251 -13.42 3.72 -4.05
N THR A 252 -14.24 3.56 -5.11
CA THR A 252 -14.94 2.31 -5.46
C THR A 252 -14.04 1.17 -5.94
N LEU A 253 -12.73 1.39 -6.00
CA LEU A 253 -11.75 0.43 -6.51
C LEU A 253 -11.52 -0.77 -5.60
N GLU A 254 -11.77 -0.66 -4.30
CA GLU A 254 -11.60 -1.79 -3.39
C GLU A 254 -12.62 -2.90 -3.67
N ASP A 255 -13.87 -2.53 -3.95
CA ASP A 255 -14.94 -3.47 -4.30
C ASP A 255 -14.68 -4.17 -5.63
N VAL A 256 -14.15 -3.43 -6.60
CA VAL A 256 -13.74 -3.97 -7.91
C VAL A 256 -12.61 -4.98 -7.75
N TRP A 257 -11.64 -4.70 -6.88
CA TRP A 257 -10.55 -5.62 -6.60
C TRP A 257 -11.08 -6.94 -6.02
N ILE A 258 -12.05 -6.86 -5.09
CA ILE A 258 -12.68 -8.04 -4.49
C ILE A 258 -13.37 -8.89 -5.57
N ASP A 259 -14.12 -8.29 -6.48
CA ASP A 259 -14.79 -9.02 -7.56
C ASP A 259 -13.80 -9.75 -8.46
N VAL A 260 -12.72 -9.07 -8.87
CA VAL A 260 -11.69 -9.68 -9.71
C VAL A 260 -10.97 -10.81 -8.96
N ALA A 261 -10.73 -10.65 -7.65
CA ALA A 261 -10.16 -11.70 -6.81
C ALA A 261 -11.06 -12.95 -6.73
N LEU A 262 -12.38 -12.76 -6.79
CA LEU A 262 -13.38 -13.83 -6.81
C LEU A 262 -13.69 -14.36 -8.22
N ASN A 263 -12.94 -13.94 -9.25
CA ASN A 263 -13.18 -14.23 -10.67
C ASN A 263 -14.53 -13.71 -11.22
N ASN A 264 -15.17 -12.76 -10.55
CA ASN A 264 -16.40 -12.11 -10.99
C ASN A 264 -16.10 -10.90 -11.89
N ILE A 265 -15.46 -11.14 -13.03
CA ILE A 265 -14.99 -10.07 -13.92
C ILE A 265 -16.16 -9.24 -14.49
N GLU A 266 -17.33 -9.84 -14.71
CA GLU A 266 -18.51 -9.13 -15.20
C GLU A 266 -19.07 -8.17 -14.14
N GLU A 267 -19.18 -8.62 -12.88
CA GLU A 267 -19.61 -7.74 -11.78
C GLU A 267 -18.61 -6.60 -11.54
N ALA A 268 -17.31 -6.89 -11.64
CA ALA A 268 -16.27 -5.88 -11.57
C ALA A 268 -16.48 -4.82 -12.66
N LYS A 269 -16.75 -5.24 -13.90
CA LYS A 269 -17.06 -4.33 -15.02
C LYS A 269 -18.34 -3.55 -14.79
N GLU A 270 -19.41 -4.17 -14.33
CA GLU A 270 -20.66 -3.47 -14.03
C GLU A 270 -20.52 -2.42 -12.93
N ARG A 271 -19.78 -2.72 -11.86
CA ARG A 271 -19.54 -1.75 -10.78
C ARG A 271 -18.67 -0.61 -11.25
N ILE A 272 -17.66 -0.94 -12.05
CA ILE A 272 -16.89 0.06 -12.77
C ILE A 272 -17.85 0.92 -13.61
N ASP A 273 -18.75 0.33 -14.41
CA ASP A 273 -19.76 1.00 -15.26
C ASP A 273 -20.75 1.88 -14.51
N LYS A 274 -21.09 1.51 -13.27
CA LYS A 274 -21.93 2.32 -12.38
C LYS A 274 -21.23 3.57 -11.85
N VAL A 275 -19.91 3.70 -11.96
CA VAL A 275 -19.20 4.94 -11.63
C VAL A 275 -19.63 6.00 -12.65
N PRO A 276 -20.35 7.06 -12.24
CA PRO A 276 -20.94 8.01 -13.17
C PRO A 276 -19.86 8.67 -14.04
N ASP A 277 -20.12 8.78 -15.35
CA ASP A 277 -19.26 9.47 -16.32
C ASP A 277 -19.37 11.01 -16.22
N GLN A 278 -19.75 11.53 -15.06
CA GLN A 278 -19.87 12.97 -14.83
C GLN A 278 -19.03 13.36 -13.63
N ASN A 279 -18.25 14.43 -13.79
CA ASN A 279 -17.47 14.97 -12.70
C ASN A 279 -18.43 15.34 -11.53
N PRO A 280 -18.12 15.01 -10.26
CA PRO A 280 -19.04 15.13 -9.15
C PRO A 280 -19.34 16.60 -8.86
N PHE A 281 -18.44 17.50 -9.27
CA PHE A 281 -18.68 18.92 -9.29
C PHE A 281 -19.69 19.29 -10.37
N THR A 282 -19.63 18.74 -11.58
CA THR A 282 -20.70 18.94 -12.57
C THR A 282 -22.02 18.40 -12.05
N ILE A 283 -22.06 17.22 -11.42
CA ILE A 283 -23.30 16.71 -10.79
C ILE A 283 -23.83 17.69 -9.74
N LYS A 284 -22.95 18.30 -8.94
CA LYS A 284 -23.30 19.30 -7.89
C LYS A 284 -23.68 20.68 -8.44
N TYR A 285 -23.15 21.07 -9.60
CA TYR A 285 -23.44 22.34 -10.27
C TYR A 285 -24.55 22.23 -11.35
N GLU A 286 -24.84 21.02 -11.83
CA GLU A 286 -25.91 20.68 -12.79
C GLU A 286 -27.13 20.06 -12.11
N THR A 287 -27.05 19.69 -10.81
CA THR A 287 -28.28 19.55 -10.03
C THR A 287 -28.95 20.90 -10.11
N LYS A 288 -30.11 20.97 -10.77
CA LYS A 288 -30.95 22.17 -10.78
C LYS A 288 -31.00 22.69 -9.35
N ILE A 289 -30.28 23.79 -9.10
CA ILE A 289 -30.51 24.59 -7.91
C ILE A 289 -32.02 24.84 -7.95
N PRO A 290 -32.79 24.46 -6.92
CA PRO A 290 -34.22 24.71 -6.93
C PRO A 290 -34.40 26.18 -7.27
N ALA A 291 -35.23 26.48 -8.28
CA ALA A 291 -35.48 27.84 -8.68
C ALA A 291 -36.18 28.54 -7.52
N THR A 292 -35.41 29.20 -6.67
CA THR A 292 -35.88 30.13 -5.66
C THR A 292 -35.84 31.50 -6.30
N GLU A 293 -36.99 32.18 -6.30
CA GLU A 293 -37.21 33.40 -7.09
C GLU A 293 -36.30 34.57 -6.71
N ASP A 294 -35.54 34.50 -5.61
CA ASP A 294 -34.85 35.69 -5.10
C ASP A 294 -33.64 35.39 -4.20
N TRP A 295 -32.50 34.99 -4.80
CA TRP A 295 -31.25 34.78 -4.06
C TRP A 295 -30.63 36.10 -3.59
N GLU A 296 -30.87 37.21 -4.30
CA GLU A 296 -30.42 38.56 -3.91
C GLU A 296 -31.24 39.15 -2.76
N ALA A 297 -32.48 38.66 -2.53
CA ALA A 297 -33.30 39.03 -1.36
C ALA A 297 -32.98 38.22 -0.09
N SER A 298 -32.03 37.28 -0.14
CA SER A 298 -31.56 36.58 1.06
C SER A 298 -30.60 37.48 1.86
N THR A 299 -31.16 38.47 2.55
CA THR A 299 -30.42 39.47 3.34
C THR A 299 -29.91 38.93 4.70
N PHE A 300 -30.20 37.68 5.05
CA PHE A 300 -29.79 37.09 6.32
C PHE A 300 -28.85 35.90 6.10
N VAL A 301 -27.55 36.17 6.22
CA VAL A 301 -26.61 35.16 6.69
C VAL A 301 -26.90 35.01 8.18
N LEU A 302 -27.43 33.85 8.60
CA LEU A 302 -27.62 33.56 10.02
C LEU A 302 -26.24 33.60 10.70
N ASP A 303 -26.09 34.54 11.63
CA ASP A 303 -24.96 34.56 12.55
C ASP A 303 -24.93 33.26 13.38
N HIS A 304 -23.75 32.95 13.93
CA HIS A 304 -23.48 31.70 14.63
C HIS A 304 -24.52 31.36 15.70
N ASP A 305 -24.98 32.37 16.46
CA ASP A 305 -25.96 32.19 17.53
C ASP A 305 -27.36 31.89 17.01
N GLU A 306 -27.76 32.49 15.88
CA GLU A 306 -29.07 32.29 15.26
C GLU A 306 -29.18 30.88 14.63
N LYS A 307 -28.08 30.40 14.05
CA LYS A 307 -27.97 29.04 13.50
C LYS A 307 -28.08 27.99 14.60
N LEU A 308 -27.48 28.24 15.76
CA LEU A 308 -27.51 27.33 16.90
C LEU A 308 -28.91 27.25 17.52
N LYS A 309 -29.64 28.37 17.59
CA LYS A 309 -31.05 28.40 17.98
C LYS A 309 -31.94 27.56 17.07
N GLN A 310 -31.76 27.64 15.76
CA GLN A 310 -32.57 26.86 14.81
C GLN A 310 -32.31 25.36 14.90
N LEU A 311 -31.05 24.95 15.11
CA LEU A 311 -30.69 23.54 15.30
C LEU A 311 -31.16 22.96 16.65
N LEU A 312 -31.48 23.82 17.62
CA LEU A 312 -32.03 23.43 18.92
C LEU A 312 -33.55 23.27 18.91
N ILE A 313 -34.24 23.68 17.85
CA ILE A 313 -35.66 23.37 17.68
C ILE A 313 -35.73 21.90 17.26
N GLY A 314 -36.21 21.05 18.17
CA GLY A 314 -36.39 19.62 17.92
C GLY A 314 -37.30 19.36 16.72
N TRP A 315 -37.05 18.23 16.06
CA TRP A 315 -37.72 17.81 14.83
C TRP A 315 -39.25 17.72 14.96
#